data_AF-A0AAV7GR28-F1
#
_entry.id   AF-A0AAV7GR28-F1
#
_cell.length_a   1.000
_cell.length_b   1.000
_cell.length_c   1.000
_cell.angle_alpha   90.00
_cell.angle_beta   90.00
_cell.angle_gamma   90.00
#
_symmetry.space_group_name_H-M   'P 1'
#
loop_
_entity.id
_entity.type
_entity.pdbx_description
1 polymer ?
#
loop_
_entity_poly.entity_id
_entity_poly.type
_entity_poly.pdbx_seq_one_letter_code
_entity_poly.pdbx_strand_id
1 'polypeptide(L)' 'MVGKQLQKLVGDLKSKLKKPLKSKKPYDKMDKTESMRVEIKSRKARKLISEMLKIADSPAGHRSYAF' A
#
# COMPACT_ATOMS: atom_id res chain seq x y z
N MET A 1 -49.03 9.72 -7.16
CA MET A 1 -48.30 8.54 -7.71
C MET A 1 -46.77 8.61 -7.50
N VAL A 2 -46.27 9.43 -6.56
CA VAL A 2 -44.83 9.68 -6.34
C VAL A 2 -44.22 8.75 -5.27
N GLY A 3 -44.97 8.46 -4.20
CA GLY A 3 -44.48 7.63 -3.10
C GLY A 3 -44.08 6.20 -3.49
N LYS A 4 -44.82 5.56 -4.42
CA LYS A 4 -44.51 4.20 -4.91
C LYS A 4 -43.20 4.14 -5.69
N GLN A 5 -42.88 5.21 -6.45
CA GLN A 5 -41.65 5.30 -7.23
C GLN A 5 -40.43 5.48 -6.32
N LEU A 6 -40.59 6.32 -5.28
CA LEU A 6 -39.55 6.53 -4.28
C LEU A 6 -39.26 5.26 -3.49
N GLN A 7 -40.29 4.51 -3.11
CA GLN A 7 -40.16 3.25 -2.37
C GLN A 7 -39.40 2.19 -3.20
N LYS A 8 -39.66 2.12 -4.51
CA LYS A 8 -38.93 1.26 -5.43
C LYS A 8 -37.46 1.65 -5.53
N LEU A 9 -37.17 2.95 -5.67
CA LEU A 9 -35.79 3.46 -5.76
C LEU A 9 -34.97 3.17 -4.49
N VAL A 10 -35.57 3.39 -3.32
CA VAL A 10 -34.93 3.09 -2.02
C VAL A 10 -34.71 1.58 -1.85
N GLY A 11 -35.66 0.76 -2.30
CA GLY A 11 -35.51 -0.70 -2.34
C GLY A 11 -34.35 -1.14 -3.23
N ASP A 12 -34.25 -0.59 -4.43
CA ASP A 12 -33.19 -0.89 -5.39
C ASP A 12 -31.82 -0.46 -4.85
N LEU A 13 -31.73 0.72 -4.25
CA LEU A 13 -30.50 1.22 -3.62
C LEU A 13 -30.05 0.33 -2.46
N LYS A 14 -30.99 -0.05 -1.57
CA LYS A 14 -30.70 -0.95 -0.44
C LYS A 14 -30.25 -2.33 -0.93
N SER A 15 -30.80 -2.81 -2.04
CA SER A 15 -30.40 -4.08 -2.65
C SER A 15 -28.99 -4.02 -3.26
N LYS A 16 -28.58 -2.88 -3.84
CA LYS A 16 -27.23 -2.66 -4.38
C LYS A 16 -26.20 -2.52 -3.27
N LEU A 17 -26.54 -1.86 -2.16
CA LEU A 17 -25.67 -1.73 -0.98
C LEU A 17 -25.47 -3.05 -0.24
N LYS A 18 -26.48 -3.93 -0.21
CA LYS A 18 -26.39 -5.26 0.40
C LYS A 18 -25.63 -6.29 -0.45
N LYS A 19 -25.46 -6.03 -1.74
CA LYS A 19 -24.67 -6.92 -2.60
C LYS A 19 -23.19 -6.69 -2.29
N PRO A 20 -22.44 -7.71 -1.83
CA PRO A 20 -20.99 -7.56 -1.73
C PRO A 20 -20.47 -7.24 -3.12
N LEU A 21 -19.78 -6.10 -3.26
CA LEU A 21 -19.00 -5.85 -4.47
C LEU A 21 -18.09 -7.06 -4.63
N LYS A 22 -18.19 -7.76 -5.76
CA LYS A 22 -17.28 -8.87 -6.07
C LYS A 22 -15.88 -8.36 -5.85
N SER A 23 -15.24 -8.83 -4.77
CA SER A 23 -13.87 -8.44 -4.47
C SER A 23 -13.04 -8.89 -5.66
N LYS A 24 -12.39 -7.94 -6.34
CA LYS A 24 -11.32 -8.31 -7.27
C LYS A 24 -10.36 -9.16 -6.44
N LYS A 25 -9.92 -10.30 -7.00
CA LYS A 25 -8.94 -11.15 -6.32
C LYS A 25 -7.81 -10.24 -5.81
N PRO A 26 -7.38 -10.38 -4.54
CA PRO A 26 -6.25 -9.63 -4.04
C PRO A 26 -5.11 -9.79 -5.05
N TYR A 27 -4.51 -8.69 -5.49
CA TYR A 27 -3.31 -8.78 -6.31
C TYR A 27 -2.27 -9.56 -5.51
N ASP A 28 -1.88 -10.71 -6.02
CA ASP A 28 -0.88 -11.54 -5.38
C ASP A 28 0.46 -10.82 -5.54
N LYS A 29 0.94 -10.21 -4.46
CA LYS A 29 2.16 -9.42 -4.50
C LYS A 29 3.32 -10.38 -4.68
N MET A 30 3.79 -10.50 -5.92
CA MET A 30 5.00 -11.25 -6.20
C MET A 30 6.20 -10.58 -5.56
N ASP A 31 7.05 -11.38 -4.91
CA ASP A 31 8.35 -10.93 -4.46
C ASP A 31 9.19 -10.47 -5.67
N LYS A 32 10.03 -9.45 -5.45
CA LYS A 32 10.93 -8.97 -6.50
C LYS A 32 11.88 -10.09 -6.92
N THR A 33 11.92 -10.35 -8.23
CA THR A 33 12.84 -11.30 -8.84
C THR A 33 14.29 -10.84 -8.70
N GLU A 34 15.25 -11.76 -8.73
CA GLU A 34 16.68 -11.42 -8.64
C GLU A 34 17.14 -10.47 -9.74
N SER A 35 16.55 -10.57 -10.95
CA SER A 35 16.77 -9.62 -12.04
C SER A 35 16.32 -8.18 -11.72
N MET A 36 15.41 -7.99 -10.77
CA MET A 36 14.96 -6.67 -10.30
C MET A 36 15.79 -6.16 -9.11
N ARG A 37 16.57 -7.02 -8.46
CA ARG A 37 17.42 -6.63 -7.33
C ARG A 37 18.72 -6.06 -7.87
N VAL A 38 18.89 -4.75 -7.69
CA VAL A 38 20.11 -4.07 -8.13
C VAL A 38 21.18 -4.24 -7.06
N GLU A 39 22.23 -5.01 -7.37
CA GLU A 39 23.36 -5.14 -6.46
C GLU A 39 24.13 -3.81 -6.33
N ILE A 40 24.34 -3.36 -5.09
CA ILE A 40 25.19 -2.20 -4.84
C ILE A 40 26.65 -2.63 -4.94
N LYS A 41 27.30 -2.34 -6.07
CA LYS A 41 28.70 -2.77 -6.30
C LYS A 41 29.74 -1.88 -5.61
N SER A 42 29.42 -0.62 -5.32
CA SER A 42 30.37 0.33 -4.70
C SER A 42 30.59 0.05 -3.21
N ARG A 43 31.85 -0.09 -2.79
CA ARG A 43 32.22 -0.25 -1.37
C ARG A 43 31.83 0.96 -0.52
N LYS A 44 31.98 2.19 -1.05
CA LYS A 44 31.61 3.43 -0.36
C LYS A 44 30.09 3.49 -0.11
N ALA A 45 29.30 3.12 -1.11
CA ALA A 45 27.84 3.10 -1.00
C ALA A 45 27.35 2.09 0.04
N ARG A 46 27.92 0.86 0.06
CA ARG A 46 27.61 -0.15 1.08
C ARG A 46 27.90 0.37 2.49
N LYS A 47 29.05 1.03 2.69
CA LYS A 47 29.44 1.60 3.99
C LYS A 47 28.42 2.64 4.45
N LEU A 48 28.08 3.60 3.59
CA LEU A 48 27.13 4.67 3.91
C LEU A 48 25.73 4.12 4.27
N ILE A 49 25.25 3.12 3.52
CA ILE A 49 23.97 2.46 3.80
C ILE A 49 24.02 1.75 5.15
N SER A 50 25.11 1.03 5.45
CA SER A 50 25.25 0.33 6.73
C SER A 50 25.28 1.29 7.93
N GLU A 51 25.89 2.46 7.78
CA GLU A 51 25.91 3.49 8.83
C GLU A 51 24.52 4.10 9.03
N MET A 52 23.82 4.42 7.94
CA MET A 52 22.44 4.93 8.02
C MET A 52 21.47 3.91 8.64
N LEU A 53 21.61 2.62 8.30
CA LEU A 53 20.76 1.56 8.84
C LEU A 53 20.92 1.44 10.37
N LYS A 54 22.17 1.48 10.86
CA LYS A 54 22.46 1.49 12.31
C LYS A 54 21.88 2.70 13.03
N ILE A 55 21.86 3.87 12.39
CA ILE A 55 21.28 5.09 12.97
C ILE A 55 19.76 4.96 13.05
N ALA A 56 19.13 4.45 12.00
CA ALA A 56 17.67 4.28 11.93
C ALA A 56 17.15 3.25 12.96
N ASP A 57 17.89 2.18 13.19
CA ASP A 57 17.53 1.15 14.18
C ASP A 57 17.74 1.61 15.64
N SER A 58 18.44 2.74 15.86
CA SER A 58 18.63 3.28 17.21
C SER A 58 17.43 4.15 17.61
N PRO A 59 16.81 3.93 18.78
CA PRO A 59 15.66 4.69 19.25
C PRO A 59 15.96 6.18 19.52
N ALA A 60 17.24 6.57 19.55
CA ALA A 60 17.68 7.97 19.64
C ALA A 60 17.87 8.66 18.26
N GLY A 61 17.58 7.96 17.15
CA GLY A 61 18.06 8.25 15.80
C GLY A 61 17.19 9.15 14.92
N HIS A 62 16.25 9.93 15.47
CA HIS A 62 15.49 10.90 14.67
C HIS A 62 16.32 12.16 14.35
N ARG A 63 17.38 12.02 13.54
CA ARG A 63 17.97 13.17 12.85
C ARG A 63 17.43 13.23 11.43
N SER A 64 16.51 14.16 11.19
CA SER A 64 16.04 14.50 9.85
C SER A 64 17.21 15.06 9.05
N TYR A 65 17.76 14.28 8.14
CA TYR A 65 18.62 14.82 7.09
C TYR A 65 17.69 15.40 6.03
N ALA A 66 17.54 16.72 6.03
CA ALA A 66 16.96 17.46 4.91
C ALA A 66 17.95 17.38 3.74
N PHE A 67 17.42 16.97 2.58
CA PHE A 67 18.13 17.00 1.30
C PHE A 67 18.08 18.39 0.71
#